data_AF-A0A329XIP9-F1
#
_entry.id   AF-A0A329XIP9-F1
#
_cell.length_a   1.000
_cell.length_b   1.000
_cell.length_c   1.000
_cell.angle_alpha   90.00
_cell.angle_beta   90.00
_cell.angle_gamma   90.00
#
_symmetry.space_group_name_H-M   'P 1'
#
loop_
_entity.id
_entity.type
_entity.pdbx_description
1 polymer ?
#
loop_
_entity_poly.entity_id
_entity_poly.type
_entity_poly.pdbx_seq_one_letter_code
_entity_poly.pdbx_strand_id
1 'polypeptide(L)'
;MTSTITRRSVLAGGLASAVALTLAACGGSSSDTSTDGSGTTAAVDGIKVDGDTATITIGATPQPHVTILQWVQDNLAADAGLNLDIVEIDDYQTPNTSLDDGSLAANFYQTPNFLEQQIEEKGYDFVAIADVHIEPMGIYTDKGYSSVDEAAEGGTILLNNDPANTARGLQLLETAGLITLAPDVEIPTTLDVTDNPKNFDLVTVDGAQVAASMADAELAVINGNYALDANLKPSEDALVLEQGEGSPYANQLVVRTADKDNEYLVKLAELLNSDELRTYIEETWTDESVIPAF
;
A
#
# COMPACT_ATOMS: atom_id res chain seq x y z
N MET A 1 67.88 3.90 6.54
CA MET A 1 68.71 3.27 5.49
C MET A 1 67.76 2.49 4.61
N THR A 2 67.22 3.10 3.56
CA THR A 2 67.72 3.19 2.16
C THR A 2 66.91 2.29 1.24
N SER A 3 65.93 2.93 0.60
CA SER A 3 65.40 2.77 -0.77
C SER A 3 65.99 1.66 -1.67
N THR A 4 65.13 1.01 -2.46
CA THR A 4 65.26 1.10 -3.93
C THR A 4 63.97 0.72 -4.69
N ILE A 5 63.52 1.68 -5.48
CA ILE A 5 62.58 1.56 -6.60
C ILE A 5 63.36 1.04 -7.81
N THR A 6 62.73 0.24 -8.68
CA THR A 6 63.17 0.18 -10.09
C THR A 6 61.98 0.17 -11.05
N ARG A 7 61.93 1.24 -11.86
CA ARG A 7 61.13 1.41 -13.07
C ARG A 7 61.74 0.59 -14.20
N ARG A 8 60.92 0.08 -15.12
CA ARG A 8 61.29 0.03 -16.54
C ARG A 8 60.08 0.24 -17.45
N SER A 9 60.18 1.33 -18.18
CA SER A 9 59.31 1.84 -19.23
C SER A 9 59.51 1.09 -20.53
N VAL A 10 58.44 0.86 -21.30
CA VAL A 10 58.50 0.70 -22.77
C VAL A 10 57.35 1.50 -23.40
N LEU A 11 57.76 2.54 -24.14
CA LEU A 11 57.10 3.28 -25.22
C LEU A 11 56.68 2.30 -26.35
N ALA A 12 55.78 2.50 -27.31
CA ALA A 12 54.96 3.59 -27.84
C ALA A 12 54.19 3.01 -29.06
N GLY A 13 53.19 3.75 -29.56
CA GLY A 13 52.56 3.57 -30.88
C GLY A 13 51.23 2.82 -30.82
N GLY A 14 50.06 3.39 -31.08
CA GLY A 14 49.71 4.53 -31.91
C GLY A 14 48.98 4.02 -33.17
N LEU A 15 47.66 4.00 -33.16
CA LEU A 15 46.82 4.09 -34.36
C LEU A 15 45.38 4.42 -33.97
N ALA A 16 45.01 5.67 -34.26
CA ALA A 16 43.64 6.16 -34.20
C ALA A 16 42.90 5.73 -35.47
N SER A 17 41.72 5.15 -35.30
CA SER A 17 40.73 5.01 -36.38
C SER A 17 39.40 5.54 -35.87
N ALA A 18 39.13 6.79 -36.19
CA ALA A 18 37.80 7.39 -36.10
C ALA A 18 36.96 6.83 -37.25
N VAL A 19 35.89 6.11 -36.93
CA VAL A 19 34.86 5.74 -37.90
C VAL A 19 33.67 6.66 -37.64
N ALA A 20 33.57 7.71 -38.46
CA ALA A 20 32.36 8.48 -38.62
C ALA A 20 31.43 7.71 -39.55
N LEU A 21 30.28 7.26 -39.04
CA LEU A 21 29.17 6.76 -39.84
C LEU A 21 28.09 7.83 -39.88
N THR A 22 28.11 8.60 -40.96
CA THR A 22 26.98 9.41 -41.42
C THR A 22 26.05 8.52 -42.27
N LEU A 23 24.83 8.27 -41.80
CA LEU A 23 23.73 7.89 -42.69
C LEU A 23 22.67 8.99 -42.66
N ALA A 24 22.45 9.58 -43.83
CA ALA A 24 21.37 10.48 -44.13
C ALA A 24 20.22 9.74 -44.84
N ALA A 25 19.01 10.23 -44.59
CA ALA A 25 17.82 10.20 -45.46
C ALA A 25 17.12 8.85 -45.72
N CYS A 26 15.85 8.77 -45.31
CA CYS A 26 14.72 9.00 -46.21
C CYS A 26 13.41 9.14 -45.40
N GLY A 27 12.67 10.20 -45.68
CA GLY A 27 11.33 10.40 -45.16
C GLY A 27 10.33 9.43 -45.80
N GLY A 28 9.35 9.03 -44.99
CA GLY A 28 8.09 8.46 -45.44
C GLY A 28 6.97 9.21 -44.75
N SER A 29 6.49 10.28 -45.38
CA SER A 29 5.15 10.79 -45.11
C SER A 29 4.16 9.75 -45.63
N SER A 30 3.58 8.97 -44.73
CA SER A 30 2.28 8.37 -44.97
C SER A 30 1.29 9.13 -44.11
N SER A 31 0.66 10.10 -44.76
CA SER A 31 -0.60 10.67 -44.34
C SER A 31 -1.67 9.57 -44.40
N ASP A 32 -2.04 9.03 -43.25
CA ASP A 32 -3.36 8.43 -43.07
C ASP A 32 -4.21 9.42 -42.28
N THR A 33 -5.05 10.12 -43.04
CA THR A 33 -6.18 10.88 -42.55
C THR A 33 -7.25 9.87 -42.13
N SER A 34 -7.39 9.66 -40.83
CA SER A 34 -8.56 9.00 -40.25
C SER A 34 -9.08 9.84 -39.08
N THR A 35 -10.13 10.59 -39.40
CA THR A 35 -11.24 11.00 -38.52
C THR A 35 -10.92 11.55 -37.13
N ASP A 36 -10.94 12.87 -37.07
CA ASP A 36 -11.12 13.73 -35.91
C ASP A 36 -12.39 13.36 -35.12
N GLY A 37 -12.26 13.11 -33.82
CA GLY A 37 -13.41 12.90 -32.91
C GLY A 37 -13.23 11.99 -31.71
N SER A 38 -12.20 12.17 -30.87
CA SER A 38 -12.29 11.91 -29.42
C SER A 38 -11.10 12.57 -28.71
N GLY A 39 -11.33 13.22 -27.58
CA GLY A 39 -10.32 13.99 -26.87
C GLY A 39 -9.09 13.14 -26.52
N THR A 40 -7.91 13.58 -26.92
CA THR A 40 -6.67 12.89 -26.56
C THR A 40 -6.44 13.07 -25.07
N THR A 41 -6.78 12.05 -24.27
CA THR A 41 -6.38 12.02 -22.87
C THR A 41 -4.87 11.99 -22.76
N ALA A 42 -4.34 12.74 -21.78
CA ALA A 42 -2.90 12.79 -21.55
C ALA A 42 -2.39 11.38 -21.24
N ALA A 43 -1.25 11.01 -21.85
CA ALA A 43 -0.59 9.75 -21.58
C ALA A 43 -0.16 9.70 -20.11
N VAL A 44 -0.46 8.59 -19.44
CA VAL A 44 -0.16 8.32 -18.02
C VAL A 44 0.67 7.05 -17.94
N ASP A 45 1.75 7.06 -17.18
CA ASP A 45 2.57 5.87 -16.95
C ASP A 45 1.76 4.80 -16.20
N GLY A 46 1.88 3.54 -16.65
CA GLY A 46 1.05 2.44 -16.17
C GLY A 46 -0.34 2.32 -16.83
N ILE A 47 -0.71 3.21 -17.76
CA ILE A 47 -1.95 3.10 -18.56
C ILE A 47 -1.62 2.80 -20.03
N LYS A 48 -2.30 1.81 -20.61
CA LYS A 48 -2.21 1.48 -22.05
C LYS A 48 -3.60 1.53 -22.67
N VAL A 49 -3.79 2.35 -23.70
CA VAL A 49 -5.06 2.47 -24.42
C VAL A 49 -5.00 1.71 -25.74
N ASP A 50 -5.95 0.80 -25.95
CA ASP A 50 -6.16 0.07 -27.21
C ASP A 50 -7.64 0.18 -27.64
N GLY A 51 -7.89 0.95 -28.70
CA GLY A 51 -9.24 1.30 -29.12
C GLY A 51 -9.99 2.07 -28.04
N ASP A 52 -11.16 1.55 -27.66
CA ASP A 52 -12.03 2.15 -26.63
C ASP A 52 -11.74 1.62 -25.21
N THR A 53 -10.69 0.81 -25.02
CA THR A 53 -10.35 0.19 -23.73
C THR A 53 -9.03 0.72 -23.19
N ALA A 54 -9.04 1.21 -21.95
CA ALA A 54 -7.83 1.55 -21.21
C ALA A 54 -7.48 0.45 -20.20
N THR A 55 -6.27 -0.12 -20.33
CA THR A 55 -5.70 -1.02 -19.33
C THR A 55 -4.92 -0.22 -18.29
N ILE A 56 -5.34 -0.32 -17.03
CA ILE A 56 -4.71 0.34 -15.87
C ILE A 56 -3.95 -0.72 -15.07
N THR A 57 -2.62 -0.59 -14.99
CA THR A 57 -1.82 -1.41 -14.08
C THR A 57 -1.94 -0.87 -12.66
N ILE A 58 -2.53 -1.66 -11.76
CA ILE A 58 -2.86 -1.25 -10.38
C ILE A 58 -2.27 -2.22 -9.36
N GLY A 59 -1.53 -1.69 -8.39
CA GLY A 59 -0.96 -2.49 -7.29
C GLY A 59 -1.90 -2.55 -6.09
N ALA A 60 -2.06 -3.74 -5.50
CA ALA A 60 -2.93 -3.93 -4.34
C ALA A 60 -2.46 -5.12 -3.47
N THR A 61 -2.79 -5.10 -2.18
CA THR A 61 -2.56 -6.24 -1.28
C THR A 61 -3.60 -7.35 -1.48
N PRO A 62 -3.29 -8.62 -1.17
CA PRO A 62 -4.13 -9.75 -1.59
C PRO A 62 -5.57 -9.69 -1.04
N GLN A 63 -5.73 -9.61 0.27
CA GLN A 63 -7.03 -9.37 0.91
C GLN A 63 -7.13 -7.95 1.47
N PRO A 64 -8.33 -7.35 1.51
CA PRO A 64 -9.44 -7.56 0.58
C PRO A 64 -9.20 -6.89 -0.78
N HIS A 65 -8.11 -6.15 -0.98
CA HIS A 65 -7.95 -5.20 -2.08
C HIS A 65 -7.94 -5.85 -3.47
N VAL A 66 -7.11 -6.89 -3.70
CA VAL A 66 -7.13 -7.65 -4.97
C VAL A 66 -8.49 -8.33 -5.16
N THR A 67 -9.11 -8.81 -4.08
CA THR A 67 -10.45 -9.43 -4.14
C THR A 67 -11.52 -8.44 -4.62
N ILE A 68 -11.50 -7.21 -4.08
CA ILE A 68 -12.36 -6.10 -4.51
C ILE A 68 -12.09 -5.73 -5.97
N LEU A 69 -10.81 -5.53 -6.34
CA LEU A 69 -10.46 -5.15 -7.71
C LEU A 69 -10.81 -6.23 -8.73
N GLN A 70 -10.67 -7.51 -8.37
CA GLN A 70 -11.06 -8.63 -9.23
C GLN A 70 -12.58 -8.64 -9.44
N TRP A 71 -13.36 -8.37 -8.39
CA TRP A 71 -14.80 -8.24 -8.53
C TRP A 71 -15.18 -7.05 -9.44
N VAL A 72 -14.52 -5.89 -9.28
CA VAL A 72 -14.73 -4.72 -10.17
C VAL A 72 -14.35 -5.04 -11.62
N GLN A 73 -13.22 -5.72 -11.84
CA GLN A 73 -12.77 -6.18 -13.15
C GLN A 73 -13.82 -7.07 -13.82
N ASP A 74 -14.37 -8.03 -13.08
CA ASP A 74 -15.28 -9.05 -13.62
C ASP A 74 -16.70 -8.53 -13.85
N ASN A 75 -17.12 -7.49 -13.14
CA ASN A 75 -18.52 -7.04 -13.12
C ASN A 75 -18.76 -5.63 -13.67
N LEU A 76 -17.78 -4.71 -13.57
CA LEU A 76 -18.00 -3.28 -13.85
C LEU A 76 -17.03 -2.69 -14.88
N ALA A 77 -15.76 -3.12 -14.89
CA ALA A 77 -14.70 -2.46 -15.63
C ALA A 77 -14.95 -2.41 -17.16
N ALA A 78 -15.40 -3.52 -17.75
CA ALA A 78 -15.61 -3.62 -19.20
C ALA A 78 -16.65 -2.61 -19.72
N ASP A 79 -17.74 -2.42 -18.98
CA ASP A 79 -18.82 -1.48 -19.35
C ASP A 79 -18.36 -0.01 -19.25
N ALA A 80 -17.35 0.27 -18.42
CA ALA A 80 -16.71 1.58 -18.31
C ALA A 80 -15.59 1.82 -19.35
N GLY A 81 -15.28 0.83 -20.19
CA GLY A 81 -14.14 0.86 -21.12
C GLY A 81 -12.79 0.70 -20.42
N LEU A 82 -12.77 0.01 -19.28
CA LEU A 82 -11.57 -0.25 -18.48
C LEU A 82 -11.20 -1.73 -18.50
N ASN A 83 -9.91 -1.98 -18.33
CA ASN A 83 -9.35 -3.28 -17.99
C ASN A 83 -8.31 -3.07 -16.88
N LEU A 84 -8.32 -3.91 -15.85
CA LEU A 84 -7.39 -3.83 -14.73
C LEU A 84 -6.32 -4.90 -14.88
N ASP A 85 -5.06 -4.46 -14.96
CA ASP A 85 -3.89 -5.31 -14.84
C ASP A 85 -3.46 -5.28 -13.36
N ILE A 86 -4.10 -6.16 -12.57
CA ILE A 86 -3.97 -6.18 -11.11
C ILE A 86 -2.65 -6.86 -10.73
N VAL A 87 -1.79 -6.11 -10.05
CA VAL A 87 -0.52 -6.57 -9.51
C VAL A 87 -0.67 -6.79 -8.01
N GLU A 88 -0.73 -8.06 -7.61
CA GLU A 88 -0.73 -8.44 -6.19
C GLU A 88 0.65 -8.20 -5.58
N ILE A 89 0.69 -7.47 -4.45
CA ILE A 89 1.90 -7.09 -3.73
C ILE A 89 1.67 -7.32 -2.23
N ASP A 90 2.54 -8.08 -1.57
CA ASP A 90 2.34 -8.58 -0.20
C ASP A 90 3.01 -7.72 0.90
N ASP A 91 3.60 -6.59 0.52
CA ASP A 91 4.26 -5.64 1.42
C ASP A 91 3.76 -4.19 1.23
N TYR A 92 4.04 -3.32 2.22
CA TYR A 92 3.60 -1.92 2.20
C TYR A 92 4.58 -0.92 1.57
N GLN A 93 5.79 -1.33 1.19
CA GLN A 93 6.84 -0.45 0.63
C GLN A 93 6.83 -0.44 -0.90
N THR A 94 6.63 -1.61 -1.51
CA THR A 94 6.68 -1.82 -2.95
C THR A 94 5.59 -1.07 -3.72
N PRO A 95 4.32 -0.98 -3.27
CA PRO A 95 3.27 -0.34 -4.07
C PRO A 95 3.50 1.17 -4.32
N ASN A 96 3.94 1.92 -3.30
CA ASN A 96 4.24 3.34 -3.46
C ASN A 96 5.51 3.57 -4.30
N THR A 97 6.54 2.74 -4.13
CA THR A 97 7.75 2.81 -4.97
C THR A 97 7.43 2.55 -6.45
N SER A 98 6.57 1.57 -6.71
CA SER A 98 6.14 1.20 -8.07
C SER A 98 5.17 2.21 -8.69
N LEU A 99 4.43 2.97 -7.85
CA LEU A 99 3.65 4.12 -8.31
C LEU A 99 4.55 5.29 -8.68
N ASP A 100 5.61 5.56 -7.90
CA ASP A 100 6.55 6.66 -8.18
C ASP A 100 7.33 6.43 -9.48
N ASP A 101 7.79 5.21 -9.72
CA ASP A 101 8.62 4.88 -10.89
C ASP A 101 7.83 4.66 -12.20
N GLY A 102 6.50 4.74 -12.13
CA GLY A 102 5.60 4.60 -13.28
C GLY A 102 5.24 3.16 -13.66
N SER A 103 5.71 2.15 -12.90
CA SER A 103 5.32 0.75 -13.11
C SER A 103 3.84 0.50 -12.83
N LEU A 104 3.25 1.28 -11.91
CA LEU A 104 1.81 1.31 -11.63
C LEU A 104 1.22 2.66 -12.05
N ALA A 105 -0.03 2.67 -12.48
CA ALA A 105 -0.82 3.90 -12.66
C ALA A 105 -1.55 4.34 -11.38
N ALA A 106 -1.88 3.37 -10.54
CA ALA A 106 -2.55 3.57 -9.27
C ALA A 106 -2.13 2.47 -8.28
N ASN A 107 -2.35 2.70 -6.99
CA ASN A 107 -2.37 1.63 -6.00
C ASN A 107 -3.59 1.75 -5.09
N PHE A 108 -3.97 0.62 -4.48
CA PHE A 108 -5.10 0.50 -3.58
C PHE A 108 -4.72 -0.48 -2.45
N TYR A 109 -4.20 0.06 -1.35
CA TYR A 109 -3.74 -0.74 -0.20
C TYR A 109 -3.54 0.03 1.12
N GLN A 110 -3.63 1.37 1.07
CA GLN A 110 -3.11 2.23 2.13
C GLN A 110 -4.16 3.22 2.65
N THR A 111 -3.97 3.65 3.89
CA THR A 111 -4.82 4.58 4.63
C THR A 111 -4.24 6.01 4.64
N PRO A 112 -5.02 7.04 5.04
CA PRO A 112 -4.59 8.44 4.89
C PRO A 112 -3.34 8.77 5.71
N ASN A 113 -3.23 8.24 6.93
CA ASN A 113 -2.06 8.42 7.80
C ASN A 113 -0.79 7.80 7.22
N PHE A 114 -0.89 6.63 6.56
CA PHE A 114 0.24 6.00 5.90
C PHE A 114 0.66 6.79 4.66
N LEU A 115 -0.31 7.22 3.84
CA LEU A 115 -0.05 8.07 2.68
C LEU A 115 0.65 9.38 3.07
N GLU A 116 0.13 10.09 4.08
CA GLU A 116 0.71 11.35 4.58
C GLU A 116 2.16 11.15 5.03
N GLN A 117 2.43 10.10 5.81
CA GLN A 117 3.78 9.74 6.22
C GLN A 117 4.71 9.45 5.03
N GLN A 118 4.25 8.68 4.04
CA GLN A 118 5.09 8.35 2.88
C GLN A 118 5.40 9.61 2.05
N ILE A 119 4.46 10.53 1.92
CA ILE A 119 4.69 11.84 1.28
C ILE A 119 5.73 12.64 2.07
N GLU A 120 5.61 12.73 3.40
CA GLU A 120 6.54 13.47 4.24
C GLU A 120 7.96 12.88 4.20
N GLU A 121 8.09 11.56 4.31
CA GLU A 121 9.39 10.88 4.42
C GLU A 121 10.10 10.71 3.07
N LYS A 122 9.36 10.40 2.01
CA LYS A 122 9.93 10.04 0.69
C LYS A 122 9.82 11.17 -0.33
N GLY A 123 8.96 12.17 -0.08
CA GLY A 123 8.73 13.28 -1.00
C GLY A 123 7.93 12.88 -2.24
N TYR A 124 7.11 11.84 -2.15
CA TYR A 124 6.22 11.44 -3.24
C TYR A 124 5.20 12.55 -3.55
N ASP A 125 4.88 12.74 -4.83
CA ASP A 125 3.82 13.64 -5.28
C ASP A 125 2.56 12.82 -5.59
N PHE A 126 1.93 12.33 -4.53
CA PHE A 126 0.76 11.46 -4.59
C PHE A 126 -0.49 12.15 -4.03
N VAL A 127 -1.64 11.65 -4.46
CA VAL A 127 -2.94 12.07 -3.97
C VAL A 127 -3.92 10.91 -3.99
N ALA A 128 -4.76 10.82 -2.96
CA ALA A 128 -5.92 9.93 -2.96
C ALA A 128 -7.05 10.54 -3.80
N ILE A 129 -7.69 9.72 -4.64
CA ILE A 129 -8.82 10.14 -5.49
C ILE A 129 -10.13 9.42 -5.15
N ALA A 130 -10.11 8.44 -4.26
CA ALA A 130 -11.31 7.83 -3.66
C ALA A 130 -10.96 7.17 -2.32
N ASP A 131 -11.87 7.26 -1.36
CA ASP A 131 -11.91 6.41 -0.16
C ASP A 131 -12.82 5.22 -0.44
N VAL A 132 -12.39 3.99 -0.17
CA VAL A 132 -13.10 2.78 -0.61
C VAL A 132 -13.69 2.00 0.55
N HIS A 133 -12.85 1.56 1.50
CA HIS A 133 -13.30 0.74 2.63
C HIS A 133 -12.45 0.94 3.88
N ILE A 134 -12.98 0.58 5.03
CA ILE A 134 -12.31 0.52 6.32
C ILE A 134 -11.98 -0.93 6.67
N GLU A 135 -10.79 -1.13 7.20
CA GLU A 135 -10.36 -2.36 7.87
C GLU A 135 -10.03 -2.05 9.33
N PRO A 136 -10.89 -2.43 10.29
CA PRO A 136 -10.59 -2.28 11.70
C PRO A 136 -9.31 -3.05 12.08
N MET A 137 -8.37 -2.40 12.76
CA MET A 137 -7.18 -3.06 13.32
C MET A 137 -7.59 -3.83 14.59
N GLY A 138 -6.97 -4.99 14.80
CA GLY A 138 -7.29 -5.85 15.94
C GLY A 138 -6.08 -6.24 16.79
N ILE A 139 -6.35 -6.60 18.04
CA ILE A 139 -5.42 -7.28 18.94
C ILE A 139 -5.78 -8.77 18.97
N TYR A 140 -4.85 -9.64 18.64
CA TYR A 140 -5.04 -11.09 18.52
C TYR A 140 -4.08 -11.86 19.42
N THR A 141 -4.32 -13.16 19.57
CA THR A 141 -3.43 -14.07 20.29
C THR A 141 -3.49 -15.50 19.73
N ASP A 142 -2.39 -16.22 19.84
CA ASP A 142 -2.31 -17.67 19.62
C ASP A 142 -2.33 -18.48 20.94
N LYS A 143 -2.42 -17.80 22.09
CA LYS A 143 -2.39 -18.45 23.41
C LYS A 143 -3.75 -18.95 23.90
N GLY A 144 -4.82 -18.67 23.13
CA GLY A 144 -6.19 -19.05 23.47
C GLY A 144 -6.82 -18.19 24.56
N TYR A 145 -6.36 -16.95 24.73
CA TYR A 145 -6.98 -16.01 25.66
C TYR A 145 -8.37 -15.60 25.20
N SER A 146 -9.22 -15.25 26.16
CA SER A 146 -10.54 -14.67 25.89
C SER A 146 -10.58 -13.15 26.08
N SER A 147 -9.51 -12.57 26.62
CA SER A 147 -9.34 -11.14 26.81
C SER A 147 -7.86 -10.77 26.85
N VAL A 148 -7.53 -9.51 26.56
CA VAL A 148 -6.15 -8.98 26.66
C VAL A 148 -5.62 -9.00 28.11
N ASP A 149 -6.50 -9.06 29.10
CA ASP A 149 -6.15 -9.13 30.52
C ASP A 149 -5.50 -10.46 30.92
N GLU A 150 -5.60 -11.50 30.10
CA GLU A 150 -4.95 -12.79 30.35
C GLU A 150 -3.48 -12.82 29.93
N ALA A 151 -3.03 -11.86 29.10
CA ALA A 151 -1.65 -11.77 28.65
C ALA A 151 -0.68 -11.66 29.84
N ALA A 152 0.38 -12.46 29.81
CA ALA A 152 1.33 -12.60 30.90
C ALA A 152 2.18 -11.34 31.13
N GLU A 153 2.43 -11.02 32.40
CA GLU A 153 3.34 -9.95 32.79
C GLU A 153 4.75 -10.21 32.23
N GLY A 154 5.39 -9.18 31.67
CA GLY A 154 6.70 -9.27 31.04
C GLY A 154 6.70 -9.94 29.66
N GLY A 155 5.54 -10.31 29.13
CA GLY A 155 5.42 -10.94 27.82
C GLY A 155 5.54 -9.94 26.66
N THR A 156 5.67 -10.48 25.44
CA THR A 156 5.87 -9.67 24.24
C THR A 156 4.53 -9.30 23.59
N ILE A 157 4.42 -8.04 23.13
CA ILE A 157 3.37 -7.61 22.22
C ILE A 157 4.03 -7.25 20.88
N LEU A 158 3.56 -7.87 19.80
CA LEU A 158 4.03 -7.58 18.45
C LEU A 158 3.23 -6.44 17.82
N LEU A 159 3.93 -5.53 17.17
CA LEU A 159 3.36 -4.44 16.36
C LEU A 159 4.03 -4.43 14.98
N ASN A 160 3.37 -3.76 14.03
CA ASN A 160 4.01 -3.32 12.78
C ASN A 160 5.18 -2.36 13.10
N ASN A 161 6.15 -2.22 12.19
CA ASN A 161 7.34 -1.38 12.31
C ASN A 161 7.31 -0.13 11.44
N ASP A 162 6.34 0.04 10.54
CA ASP A 162 6.13 1.33 9.89
C ASP A 162 5.54 2.33 10.90
N PRO A 163 5.99 3.59 10.92
CA PRO A 163 5.62 4.48 12.02
C PRO A 163 4.12 4.81 12.07
N ALA A 164 3.41 4.84 10.93
CA ALA A 164 1.98 5.16 10.88
C ALA A 164 1.13 4.05 11.52
N ASN A 165 1.41 2.80 11.20
CA ASN A 165 0.71 1.65 11.79
C ASN A 165 1.22 1.32 13.19
N THR A 166 2.49 1.59 13.51
CA THR A 166 3.00 1.52 14.88
C THR A 166 2.21 2.45 15.80
N ALA A 167 2.02 3.71 15.37
CA ALA A 167 1.25 4.70 16.12
C ALA A 167 -0.20 4.27 16.34
N ARG A 168 -0.90 3.82 15.28
CA ARG A 168 -2.27 3.29 15.37
C ARG A 168 -2.35 2.10 16.33
N GLY A 169 -1.40 1.17 16.24
CA GLY A 169 -1.35 0.00 17.13
C GLY A 169 -1.12 0.37 18.59
N LEU A 170 -0.24 1.35 18.88
CA LEU A 170 -0.03 1.86 20.24
C LEU A 170 -1.30 2.51 20.81
N GLN A 171 -2.03 3.29 19.99
CA GLN A 171 -3.31 3.88 20.39
C GLN A 171 -4.38 2.82 20.69
N LEU A 172 -4.39 1.71 19.93
CA LEU A 172 -5.27 0.57 20.19
C LEU A 172 -4.91 -0.12 21.52
N LEU A 173 -3.62 -0.29 21.82
CA LEU A 173 -3.16 -0.83 23.11
C LEU A 173 -3.54 0.08 24.29
N GLU A 174 -3.47 1.41 24.13
CA GLU A 174 -3.94 2.37 25.13
C GLU A 174 -5.45 2.28 25.33
N THR A 175 -6.22 2.20 24.23
CA THR A 175 -7.69 2.03 24.28
C THR A 175 -8.08 0.73 24.98
N ALA A 176 -7.28 -0.33 24.80
CA ALA A 176 -7.44 -1.61 25.49
C ALA A 176 -6.98 -1.58 26.97
N GLY A 177 -6.43 -0.46 27.46
CA GLY A 177 -5.99 -0.29 28.84
C GLY A 177 -4.69 -1.02 29.19
N LEU A 178 -3.92 -1.45 28.18
CA LEU A 178 -2.67 -2.20 28.38
C LEU A 178 -1.46 -1.29 28.65
N ILE A 179 -1.50 -0.07 28.12
CA ILE A 179 -0.46 0.96 28.28
C ILE A 179 -1.12 2.33 28.42
N THR A 180 -0.34 3.35 28.76
CA THR A 180 -0.73 4.76 28.65
C THR A 180 0.33 5.51 27.85
N LEU A 181 -0.10 6.32 26.89
CA LEU A 181 0.76 7.13 26.05
C LEU A 181 0.92 8.54 26.63
N ALA A 182 2.01 9.21 26.26
CA ALA A 182 2.19 10.62 26.57
C ALA A 182 1.09 11.43 25.87
N PRO A 183 0.50 12.43 26.55
CA PRO A 183 -0.50 13.29 25.94
C PRO A 183 0.10 14.11 24.79
N ASP A 184 -0.74 14.47 23.83
CA ASP A 184 -0.43 15.39 22.73
C ASP A 184 0.67 14.91 21.74
N VAL A 185 0.94 13.59 21.68
CA VAL A 185 1.81 13.01 20.64
C VAL A 185 0.95 12.50 19.48
N GLU A 186 1.10 13.13 18.31
CA GLU A 186 0.30 12.84 17.12
C GLU A 186 0.65 11.47 16.50
N ILE A 187 1.95 11.14 16.45
CA ILE A 187 2.47 9.86 15.96
C ILE A 187 3.30 9.22 17.09
N PRO A 188 2.67 8.55 18.07
CA PRO A 188 3.38 7.96 19.20
C PRO A 188 4.31 6.84 18.77
N THR A 189 5.43 6.72 19.48
CA THR A 189 6.37 5.61 19.40
C THR A 189 6.38 4.83 20.73
N THR A 190 7.09 3.71 20.78
CA THR A 190 7.27 2.95 22.03
C THR A 190 7.98 3.76 23.13
N LEU A 191 8.70 4.83 22.77
CA LEU A 191 9.34 5.74 23.73
C LEU A 191 8.35 6.69 24.41
N ASP A 192 7.16 6.85 23.83
CA ASP A 192 6.10 7.73 24.34
C ASP A 192 5.17 7.01 25.32
N VAL A 193 5.46 5.75 25.67
CA VAL A 193 4.72 4.98 26.67
C VAL A 193 5.09 5.49 28.08
N THR A 194 4.11 6.05 28.78
CA THR A 194 4.26 6.62 30.13
C THR A 194 3.85 5.68 31.26
N ASP A 195 2.96 4.72 30.97
CA ASP A 195 2.63 3.63 31.89
C ASP A 195 2.51 2.29 31.15
N ASN A 196 3.00 1.23 31.75
CA ASN A 196 2.99 -0.15 31.23
C ASN A 196 2.92 -1.11 32.44
N PRO A 197 1.72 -1.26 33.06
CA PRO A 197 1.57 -1.90 34.37
C PRO A 197 1.96 -3.39 34.38
N LYS A 198 1.89 -4.06 33.23
CA LYS A 198 2.31 -5.45 33.04
C LYS A 198 3.72 -5.61 32.49
N ASN A 199 4.48 -4.52 32.37
CA ASN A 199 5.85 -4.53 31.86
C ASN A 199 6.01 -5.26 30.52
N PHE A 200 5.04 -5.13 29.60
CA PHE A 200 5.11 -5.77 28.30
C PHE A 200 6.33 -5.31 27.49
N ASP A 201 6.96 -6.22 26.76
CA ASP A 201 7.99 -5.91 25.78
C ASP A 201 7.33 -5.61 24.42
N LEU A 202 7.35 -4.35 24.00
CA LEU A 202 6.73 -3.91 22.75
C LEU A 202 7.74 -4.07 21.60
N VAL A 203 7.52 -5.07 20.75
CA VAL A 203 8.43 -5.44 19.66
C VAL A 203 7.79 -5.14 18.32
N THR A 204 8.49 -4.37 17.49
CA THR A 204 8.04 -4.04 16.14
C THR A 204 8.69 -4.96 15.11
N VAL A 205 7.90 -5.51 14.19
CA VAL A 205 8.35 -6.32 13.05
C VAL A 205 7.69 -5.82 11.76
N ASP A 206 8.15 -6.30 10.61
CA ASP A 206 7.47 -6.01 9.33
C ASP A 206 5.99 -6.42 9.41
N GLY A 207 5.09 -5.58 8.89
CA GLY A 207 3.64 -5.79 8.97
C GLY A 207 3.20 -7.17 8.48
N ALA A 208 3.79 -7.66 7.38
CA ALA A 208 3.48 -8.96 6.81
C ALA A 208 3.91 -10.14 7.71
N GLN A 209 4.79 -9.89 8.70
CA GLN A 209 5.30 -10.90 9.61
C GLN A 209 4.60 -10.93 10.96
N VAL A 210 3.77 -9.92 11.29
CA VAL A 210 3.14 -9.82 12.62
C VAL A 210 2.27 -11.05 12.91
N ALA A 211 1.35 -11.39 11.99
CA ALA A 211 0.46 -12.54 12.15
C ALA A 211 1.24 -13.87 12.22
N ALA A 212 2.22 -14.06 11.35
CA ALA A 212 3.04 -15.27 11.31
C ALA A 212 3.90 -15.48 12.57
N SER A 213 4.22 -14.38 13.27
CA SER A 213 5.04 -14.40 14.50
C SER A 213 4.20 -14.43 15.78
N MET A 214 2.86 -14.40 15.67
CA MET A 214 1.94 -14.30 16.82
C MET A 214 2.13 -15.42 17.85
N ALA A 215 2.48 -16.63 17.41
CA ALA A 215 2.72 -17.78 18.28
C ALA A 215 3.83 -17.57 19.32
N ASP A 216 4.80 -16.68 19.03
CA ASP A 216 5.94 -16.36 19.89
C ASP A 216 5.68 -15.18 20.84
N ALA A 217 4.52 -14.53 20.75
CA ALA A 217 4.14 -13.37 21.56
C ALA A 217 2.88 -13.64 22.39
N GLU A 218 2.60 -12.78 23.37
CA GLU A 218 1.35 -12.83 24.13
C GLU A 218 0.19 -12.29 23.31
N LEU A 219 0.43 -11.15 22.65
CA LEU A 219 -0.52 -10.43 21.83
C LEU A 219 0.15 -9.96 20.53
N ALA A 220 -0.62 -9.84 19.47
CA ALA A 220 -0.19 -9.26 18.21
C ALA A 220 -1.22 -8.22 17.76
N VAL A 221 -0.75 -7.03 17.38
CA VAL A 221 -1.58 -5.96 16.83
C VAL A 221 -1.50 -6.01 15.31
N ILE A 222 -2.58 -6.40 14.65
CA ILE A 222 -2.57 -6.81 13.24
C ILE A 222 -3.53 -5.94 12.42
N ASN A 223 -3.04 -5.39 11.30
CA ASN A 223 -3.84 -4.73 10.27
C ASN A 223 -4.87 -5.69 9.66
N GLY A 224 -6.04 -5.20 9.25
CA GLY A 224 -7.12 -6.04 8.74
C GLY A 224 -6.73 -6.90 7.55
N ASN A 225 -6.06 -6.35 6.53
CA ASN A 225 -5.59 -7.11 5.37
C ASN A 225 -4.73 -8.31 5.77
N TYR A 226 -3.78 -8.13 6.69
CA TYR A 226 -2.89 -9.21 7.14
C TYR A 226 -3.60 -10.21 8.06
N ALA A 227 -4.61 -9.76 8.82
CA ALA A 227 -5.48 -10.67 9.56
C ALA A 227 -6.28 -11.57 8.58
N LEU A 228 -6.88 -10.97 7.55
CA LEU A 228 -7.63 -11.70 6.51
C LEU A 228 -6.72 -12.65 5.71
N ASP A 229 -5.52 -12.21 5.32
CA ASP A 229 -4.52 -13.05 4.65
C ASP A 229 -4.09 -14.25 5.52
N ALA A 230 -4.02 -14.05 6.84
CA ALA A 230 -3.77 -15.10 7.83
C ALA A 230 -4.99 -15.99 8.11
N ASN A 231 -6.11 -15.79 7.41
CA ASN A 231 -7.40 -16.47 7.62
C ASN A 231 -8.03 -16.23 9.01
N LEU A 232 -7.67 -15.13 9.67
CA LEU A 232 -8.35 -14.66 10.87
C LEU A 232 -9.64 -13.96 10.46
N LYS A 233 -10.66 -14.06 11.30
CA LYS A 233 -11.90 -13.31 11.23
C LYS A 233 -11.88 -12.22 12.30
N PRO A 234 -11.63 -10.96 11.95
CA PRO A 234 -11.51 -9.89 12.94
C PRO A 234 -12.66 -9.81 13.96
N SER A 235 -13.88 -10.10 13.53
CA SER A 235 -15.09 -10.10 14.37
C SER A 235 -15.16 -11.24 15.41
N GLU A 236 -14.50 -12.37 15.14
CA GLU A 236 -14.54 -13.57 15.98
C GLU A 236 -13.23 -13.77 16.76
N ASP A 237 -12.10 -13.50 16.12
CA ASP A 237 -10.76 -13.86 16.60
C ASP A 237 -10.04 -12.71 17.33
N ALA A 238 -10.45 -11.45 17.10
CA ALA A 238 -9.83 -10.32 17.79
C ALA A 238 -10.29 -10.25 19.26
N LEU A 239 -9.35 -10.08 20.18
CA LEU A 239 -9.63 -9.80 21.59
C LEU A 239 -10.13 -8.36 21.78
N VAL A 240 -9.63 -7.45 20.95
CA VAL A 240 -10.06 -6.06 20.84
C VAL A 240 -10.03 -5.70 19.37
N LEU A 241 -11.07 -5.04 18.88
CA LEU A 241 -11.19 -4.57 17.51
C LEU A 241 -11.50 -3.07 17.54
N GLU A 242 -10.86 -2.30 16.66
CA GLU A 242 -11.23 -0.90 16.46
C GLU A 242 -12.69 -0.77 16.02
N GLN A 243 -13.30 0.39 16.30
CA GLN A 243 -14.60 0.72 15.72
C GLN A 243 -14.44 1.08 14.25
N GLY A 244 -15.20 0.41 13.38
CA GLY A 244 -15.22 0.73 11.96
C GLY A 244 -15.99 2.01 11.63
N GLU A 245 -17.12 2.25 12.30
CA GLU A 245 -17.95 3.45 12.07
C GLU A 245 -17.18 4.72 12.45
N GLY A 246 -17.06 5.66 11.51
CA GLY A 246 -16.36 6.93 11.72
C GLY A 246 -14.83 6.81 11.83
N SER A 247 -14.27 5.64 11.50
CA SER A 247 -12.82 5.43 11.48
C SER A 247 -12.14 6.36 10.45
N PRO A 248 -11.01 6.99 10.81
CA PRO A 248 -10.26 7.85 9.89
C PRO A 248 -9.35 7.04 8.93
N TYR A 249 -9.41 5.71 8.97
CA TYR A 249 -8.45 4.82 8.29
C TYR A 249 -9.03 4.18 7.03
N ALA A 250 -9.71 4.97 6.19
CA ALA A 250 -10.24 4.49 4.91
C ALA A 250 -9.09 4.13 3.96
N ASN A 251 -9.07 2.90 3.45
CA ASN A 251 -8.19 2.50 2.36
C ASN A 251 -8.56 3.25 1.08
N GLN A 252 -7.55 3.80 0.42
CA GLN A 252 -7.72 4.79 -0.64
C GLN A 252 -7.19 4.30 -1.99
N LEU A 253 -7.84 4.72 -3.07
CA LEU A 253 -7.24 4.68 -4.40
C LEU A 253 -6.27 5.86 -4.52
N VAL A 254 -4.98 5.57 -4.63
CA VAL A 254 -3.91 6.57 -4.68
C VAL A 254 -3.27 6.59 -6.06
N VAL A 255 -3.00 7.79 -6.56
CA VAL A 255 -2.38 8.06 -7.85
C VAL A 255 -1.33 9.16 -7.70
N ARG A 256 -0.51 9.38 -8.73
CA ARG A 256 0.35 10.57 -8.80
C ARG A 256 -0.52 11.82 -8.97
N THR A 257 -0.16 12.92 -8.31
CA THR A 257 -0.91 14.19 -8.37
C THR A 257 -1.09 14.70 -9.78
N ALA A 258 -0.10 14.51 -10.66
CA ALA A 258 -0.17 14.89 -12.06
C ALA A 258 -1.27 14.14 -12.85
N ASP A 259 -1.67 12.96 -12.39
CA ASP A 259 -2.58 12.05 -13.09
C ASP A 259 -4.00 12.05 -12.50
N LYS A 260 -4.25 12.79 -11.41
CA LYS A 260 -5.51 12.76 -10.66
C LYS A 260 -6.77 13.09 -11.48
N ASP A 261 -6.62 13.89 -12.53
CA ASP A 261 -7.71 14.34 -13.41
C ASP A 261 -7.79 13.48 -14.70
N ASN A 262 -7.01 12.39 -14.82
CA ASN A 262 -7.07 11.47 -15.95
C ASN A 262 -8.43 10.77 -15.99
N GLU A 263 -9.08 10.76 -17.15
CA GLU A 263 -10.45 10.25 -17.30
C GLU A 263 -10.61 8.79 -16.89
N TYR A 264 -9.59 7.95 -17.11
CA TYR A 264 -9.66 6.52 -16.79
C TYR A 264 -9.48 6.26 -15.30
N LEU A 265 -8.62 7.02 -14.64
CA LEU A 265 -8.44 6.97 -13.18
C LEU A 265 -9.68 7.50 -12.44
N VAL A 266 -10.29 8.57 -12.96
CA VAL A 266 -11.58 9.07 -12.43
C VAL A 266 -12.69 8.04 -12.58
N LYS A 267 -12.80 7.37 -13.74
CA LYS A 267 -13.76 6.27 -13.92
C LYS A 267 -13.50 5.12 -12.94
N LEU A 268 -12.24 4.73 -12.72
CA LEU A 268 -11.90 3.69 -11.75
C LEU A 268 -12.33 4.10 -10.33
N ALA A 269 -12.09 5.35 -9.93
CA ALA A 269 -12.57 5.90 -8.66
C ALA A 269 -14.10 5.82 -8.54
N GLU A 270 -14.84 6.17 -9.61
CA GLU A 270 -16.31 6.05 -9.65
C GLU A 270 -16.78 4.59 -9.48
N LEU A 271 -16.11 3.62 -10.12
CA LEU A 271 -16.44 2.20 -9.94
C LEU A 271 -16.16 1.73 -8.51
N LEU A 272 -15.05 2.18 -7.91
CA LEU A 272 -14.67 1.89 -6.52
C LEU A 272 -15.56 2.59 -5.49
N ASN A 273 -16.44 3.51 -5.91
CA ASN A 273 -17.44 4.17 -5.07
C ASN A 273 -18.88 3.91 -5.57
N SER A 274 -19.09 2.84 -6.33
CA SER A 274 -20.41 2.46 -6.84
C SER A 274 -21.29 1.78 -5.78
N ASP A 275 -22.61 1.95 -5.89
CA ASP A 275 -23.59 1.26 -5.03
C ASP A 275 -23.50 -0.27 -5.18
N GLU A 276 -23.15 -0.75 -6.37
CA GLU A 276 -22.90 -2.15 -6.65
C GLU A 276 -21.69 -2.68 -5.86
N LEU A 277 -20.58 -1.92 -5.82
CA LEU A 277 -19.42 -2.33 -5.02
C LEU A 277 -19.71 -2.26 -3.52
N ARG A 278 -20.42 -1.23 -3.05
CA ARG A 278 -20.87 -1.16 -1.65
C ARG A 278 -21.62 -2.43 -1.27
N THR A 279 -22.61 -2.80 -2.08
CA THR A 279 -23.44 -3.98 -1.83
C THR A 279 -22.57 -5.24 -1.79
N TYR A 280 -21.63 -5.38 -2.73
CA TYR A 280 -20.69 -6.50 -2.73
C TYR A 280 -19.87 -6.59 -1.45
N ILE A 281 -19.34 -5.46 -0.96
CA ILE A 281 -18.55 -5.44 0.28
C ILE A 281 -19.44 -5.86 1.47
N GLU A 282 -20.63 -5.28 1.61
CA GLU A 282 -21.57 -5.58 2.70
C GLU A 282 -22.03 -7.05 2.70
N GLU A 283 -22.21 -7.65 1.52
CA GLU A 283 -22.61 -9.06 1.38
C GLU A 283 -21.45 -10.04 1.55
N THR A 284 -20.21 -9.61 1.27
CA THR A 284 -19.01 -10.47 1.36
C THR A 284 -18.45 -10.49 2.77
N TRP A 285 -18.36 -9.33 3.42
CA TRP A 285 -17.81 -9.16 4.76
C TRP A 285 -18.90 -8.74 5.75
N THR A 286 -19.90 -9.60 5.91
CA THR A 286 -21.05 -9.38 6.82
C THR A 286 -20.67 -9.28 8.30
N ASP A 287 -19.41 -9.56 8.63
CA ASP A 287 -18.86 -9.53 9.96
C ASP A 287 -18.11 -8.23 10.26
N GLU A 288 -18.22 -7.23 9.38
CA GLU A 288 -17.61 -5.90 9.53
C GLU A 288 -16.07 -5.91 9.55
N SER A 289 -15.43 -7.00 9.08
CA SER A 289 -13.99 -7.04 8.85
C SER A 289 -13.53 -6.12 7.72
N VAL A 290 -14.44 -5.81 6.79
CA VAL A 290 -14.28 -4.84 5.70
C VAL A 290 -15.57 -4.06 5.57
N ILE A 291 -15.52 -2.73 5.68
CA ILE A 291 -16.71 -1.87 5.73
C ILE A 291 -16.60 -0.80 4.64
N PRO A 292 -17.63 -0.55 3.81
CA PRO A 292 -17.58 0.53 2.82
C PRO A 292 -17.34 1.89 3.47
N ALA A 293 -16.52 2.75 2.85
CA ALA A 293 -16.15 4.08 3.40
C ALA A 293 -16.82 5.26 2.67
N PHE A 294 -17.63 5.00 1.66
CA PHE A 294 -18.35 6.01 0.87
C PHE A 294 -19.85 5.93 1.09
#